data_AF-A0AAW4WYJ7-F1
#
_entry.id   AF-A0AAW4WYJ7-F1
#
_cell.length_a   1.000
_cell.length_b   1.000
_cell.length_c   1.000
_cell.angle_alpha   90.00
_cell.angle_beta   90.00
_cell.angle_gamma   90.00
#
_symmetry.space_group_name_H-M   'P 1'
#
loop_
_entity.id
_entity.type
_entity.pdbx_description
1 polymer ?
#
loop_
_entity_poly.entity_id
_entity_poly.type
_entity_poly.pdbx_seq_one_letter_code
_entity_poly.pdbx_strand_id
1 'polypeptide(L)'
;MKKKIVISTILIMMLIFFSSTVMADQLRLQNGENYRGELLNDSLRIRTDYAEINIQSNYLNNIIREDGSFVLRAVENNRFRGELLSELRFETQNGVITISSDELHSLEFRSSSRFDNNKQASITTKNRDFFFANLMSDSISIQTALGSPLNVNFNNIISIEYLEDEELYLINRENAEDIKAEFAQEKLIVWPAAGEIFELELKHLQRLVIN
;
A
#
# COMPACT_ATOMS: atom_id res chain seq x y z
N MET A 1 -23.53 47.05 -32.42
CA MET A 1 -23.85 45.83 -31.65
C MET A 1 -22.92 44.65 -31.96
N LYS A 2 -22.70 44.26 -33.22
CA LYS A 2 -21.89 43.08 -33.60
C LYS A 2 -20.48 43.01 -32.99
N LYS A 3 -19.72 44.12 -32.95
CA LYS A 3 -18.38 44.16 -32.33
C LYS A 3 -18.36 43.87 -30.81
N LYS A 4 -19.37 44.35 -30.06
CA LYS A 4 -19.47 44.11 -28.61
C LYS A 4 -19.78 42.64 -28.29
N ILE A 5 -20.58 41.99 -29.15
CA ILE A 5 -20.91 40.58 -29.04
C ILE A 5 -19.65 39.72 -29.27
N VAL A 6 -18.88 40.01 -30.32
CA VAL A 6 -17.64 39.26 -30.63
C VAL A 6 -16.59 39.38 -29.53
N ILE A 7 -16.42 40.58 -28.95
CA ILE A 7 -15.49 40.77 -27.83
C ILE A 7 -15.96 40.00 -26.59
N SER A 8 -17.27 39.99 -26.31
CA SER A 8 -17.85 39.23 -25.21
C SER A 8 -17.67 37.72 -25.37
N THR A 9 -17.86 37.17 -26.58
CA THR A 9 -17.66 35.73 -26.82
C THR A 9 -16.20 35.32 -26.71
N ILE A 10 -15.27 36.16 -27.20
CA ILE A 10 -13.82 35.91 -27.05
C ILE A 10 -13.43 35.92 -25.57
N LEU A 11 -13.95 36.88 -24.79
CA LEU A 11 -13.68 36.99 -23.35
C LEU A 11 -14.21 35.78 -22.57
N ILE A 12 -15.42 35.32 -22.90
CA ILE A 12 -16.03 34.12 -22.29
C ILE A 12 -15.24 32.86 -22.67
N MET A 13 -14.82 32.71 -23.94
CA MET A 13 -13.95 31.60 -24.33
C MET A 13 -12.65 31.62 -23.53
N MET A 14 -11.99 32.79 -23.41
CA MET A 14 -10.75 32.94 -22.65
C MET A 14 -10.92 32.53 -21.18
N LEU A 15 -12.01 32.96 -20.52
CA LEU A 15 -12.36 32.58 -19.15
C LEU A 15 -12.55 31.06 -18.97
N ILE A 16 -13.08 30.36 -19.97
CA ILE A 16 -13.27 28.90 -19.95
C ILE A 16 -11.92 28.17 -20.18
N PHE A 17 -10.99 28.74 -20.95
CA PHE A 17 -9.64 28.15 -21.12
C PHE A 17 -8.73 28.38 -19.91
N PHE A 18 -8.97 29.41 -19.09
CA PHE A 18 -8.18 29.68 -17.89
C PHE A 18 -8.74 29.07 -16.61
N SER A 19 -9.88 28.35 -16.65
CA SER A 19 -10.24 27.47 -15.54
C SER A 19 -9.35 26.24 -15.58
N SER A 20 -8.07 26.40 -15.23
CA SER A 20 -7.27 25.27 -14.80
C SER A 20 -8.00 24.67 -13.61
N THR A 21 -8.48 23.45 -13.76
CA THR A 21 -8.85 22.64 -12.60
C THR A 21 -7.59 22.57 -11.75
N VAL A 22 -7.56 23.32 -10.64
CA VAL A 22 -6.46 23.26 -9.68
C VAL A 22 -6.50 21.83 -9.15
N MET A 23 -5.65 21.00 -9.73
CA MET A 23 -5.57 19.60 -9.36
C MET A 23 -4.76 19.54 -8.07
N ALA A 24 -5.44 19.21 -6.98
CA ALA A 24 -4.93 19.20 -5.61
C ALA A 24 -5.48 17.99 -4.88
N ASP A 25 -4.73 17.51 -3.89
CA ASP A 25 -5.17 16.46 -2.97
C ASP A 25 -6.40 16.95 -2.18
N GLN A 26 -7.24 16.01 -1.76
CA GLN A 26 -8.47 16.29 -1.02
C GLN A 26 -8.41 15.65 0.35
N LEU A 27 -8.32 16.49 1.38
CA LEU A 27 -8.28 16.09 2.77
C LEU A 27 -9.65 16.32 3.41
N ARG A 28 -10.16 15.32 4.12
CA ARG A 28 -11.38 15.39 4.94
C ARG A 28 -11.07 15.00 6.37
N LEU A 29 -11.51 15.83 7.31
CA LEU A 29 -11.37 15.60 8.75
C LEU A 29 -12.63 14.96 9.33
N GLN A 30 -12.48 14.34 10.51
CA GLN A 30 -13.59 13.70 11.23
C GLN A 30 -14.70 14.70 11.64
N ASN A 31 -14.33 15.97 11.87
CA ASN A 31 -15.28 17.04 12.20
C ASN A 31 -16.10 17.53 10.97
N GLY A 32 -15.82 17.01 9.77
CA GLY A 32 -16.49 17.38 8.52
C GLY A 32 -15.81 18.49 7.72
N GLU A 33 -14.72 19.08 8.23
CA GLU A 33 -13.92 20.07 7.48
C GLU A 33 -13.21 19.41 6.30
N ASN A 34 -13.07 20.18 5.20
CA ASN A 34 -12.43 19.71 3.98
C ASN A 34 -11.40 20.73 3.50
N TYR A 35 -10.25 20.24 3.09
CA TYR A 35 -9.15 21.04 2.55
C TYR A 35 -8.75 20.54 1.17
N ARG A 36 -8.27 21.47 0.35
CA ARG A 36 -7.61 21.18 -0.93
C ARG A 36 -6.19 21.71 -0.87
N GLY A 37 -5.23 20.90 -1.28
CA GLY A 37 -3.82 21.21 -1.06
C GLY A 37 -2.88 20.12 -1.56
N GLU A 38 -1.72 20.04 -0.93
CA GLU A 38 -0.70 19.04 -1.22
C GLU A 38 -0.19 18.42 0.09
N LEU A 39 -0.08 17.09 0.12
CA LEU A 39 0.61 16.42 1.22
C LEU A 39 2.12 16.62 1.08
N LEU A 40 2.74 17.17 2.13
CA LEU A 40 4.19 17.42 2.17
C LEU A 40 5.02 16.25 2.70
N ASN A 41 4.37 15.20 3.20
CA ASN A 41 5.06 14.00 3.67
C ASN A 41 5.53 13.15 2.49
N ASP A 42 6.83 12.88 2.40
CA ASP A 42 7.38 11.95 1.40
C ASP A 42 6.93 10.50 1.62
N SER A 43 6.75 10.12 2.89
CA SER A 43 6.25 8.81 3.29
C SER A 43 5.36 8.90 4.52
N LEU A 44 4.54 7.87 4.68
CA LEU A 44 3.62 7.69 5.79
C LEU A 44 3.85 6.34 6.45
N ARG A 45 3.84 6.33 7.78
CA ARG A 45 4.10 5.14 8.57
C ARG A 45 2.80 4.54 9.07
N ILE A 46 2.63 3.25 8.82
CA ILE A 46 1.49 2.46 9.26
C ILE A 46 1.97 1.27 10.09
N ARG A 47 1.31 1.01 11.21
CA ARG A 47 1.47 -0.23 11.99
C ARG A 47 0.33 -1.17 11.69
N THR A 48 0.65 -2.24 11.00
CA THR A 48 -0.26 -3.36 10.71
C THR A 48 -0.11 -4.43 11.79
N ASP A 49 -0.91 -5.49 11.73
CA ASP A 49 -0.76 -6.67 12.58
C ASP A 49 0.50 -7.48 12.27
N TYR A 50 1.09 -7.31 11.09
CA TYR A 50 2.23 -8.10 10.62
C TYR A 50 3.56 -7.34 10.51
N ALA A 51 3.54 -6.00 10.57
CA ALA A 51 4.73 -5.14 10.50
C ALA A 51 4.41 -3.65 10.75
N GLU A 52 5.44 -2.87 11.08
CA GLU A 52 5.46 -1.40 10.91
C GLU A 52 6.13 -1.07 9.57
N ILE A 53 5.46 -0.27 8.73
CA ILE A 53 5.82 -0.07 7.32
C ILE A 53 5.82 1.43 7.00
N ASN A 54 6.88 1.90 6.33
CA ASN A 54 6.90 3.22 5.70
C ASN A 54 6.46 3.09 4.24
N ILE A 55 5.32 3.69 3.90
CA ILE A 55 4.74 3.70 2.55
C ILE A 55 5.04 5.05 1.90
N GLN A 56 5.56 5.06 0.67
CA GLN A 56 5.89 6.30 -0.02
C GLN A 56 4.61 6.97 -0.56
N SER A 57 4.43 8.24 -0.25
CA SER A 57 3.18 8.98 -0.53
C SER A 57 2.92 9.11 -2.03
N ASN A 58 3.97 9.20 -2.84
CA ASN A 58 3.88 9.29 -4.29
C ASN A 58 3.18 8.08 -4.94
N TYR A 59 3.09 6.93 -4.27
CA TYR A 59 2.39 5.74 -4.77
C TYR A 59 0.97 5.59 -4.21
N LEU A 60 0.58 6.41 -3.23
CA LEU A 60 -0.74 6.31 -2.61
C LEU A 60 -1.81 6.93 -3.51
N ASN A 61 -2.92 6.20 -3.68
CA ASN A 61 -4.16 6.71 -4.25
C ASN A 61 -5.00 7.38 -3.17
N ASN A 62 -5.15 6.73 -2.00
CA ASN A 62 -5.87 7.29 -0.87
C ASN A 62 -5.54 6.66 0.49
N ILE A 63 -6.02 7.34 1.52
CA ILE A 63 -6.01 6.96 2.92
C ILE A 63 -7.42 7.14 3.44
N ILE A 64 -8.02 6.10 3.99
CA ILE A 64 -9.40 6.16 4.50
C ILE A 64 -9.46 5.50 5.86
N ARG A 65 -10.13 6.14 6.81
CA ARG A 65 -10.47 5.54 8.10
C ARG A 65 -11.65 4.57 7.92
N GLU A 66 -11.42 3.28 8.18
CA GLU A 66 -12.40 2.19 8.12
C GLU A 66 -12.38 1.42 9.47
N ASP A 67 -13.52 1.40 10.18
CA ASP A 67 -13.71 0.64 11.44
C ASP A 67 -12.63 0.88 12.51
N GLY A 68 -12.24 2.14 12.70
CA GLY A 68 -11.22 2.51 13.71
C GLY A 68 -9.77 2.33 13.27
N SER A 69 -9.51 1.73 12.11
CA SER A 69 -8.18 1.65 11.48
C SER A 69 -8.10 2.51 10.22
N PHE A 70 -6.90 2.68 9.69
CA PHE A 70 -6.68 3.27 8.37
C PHE A 70 -6.43 2.20 7.33
N VAL A 71 -6.91 2.45 6.12
CA VAL A 71 -6.60 1.68 4.92
C VAL A 71 -5.87 2.61 3.97
N LEU A 72 -4.61 2.30 3.71
CA LEU A 72 -3.76 2.97 2.73
C LEU A 72 -3.84 2.16 1.44
N ARG A 73 -4.35 2.77 0.37
CA ARG A 73 -4.41 2.16 -0.96
C ARG A 73 -3.37 2.82 -1.84
N ALA A 74 -2.44 2.03 -2.34
CA ALA A 74 -1.48 2.42 -3.36
C ALA A 74 -1.91 1.92 -4.74
N VAL A 75 -1.18 2.35 -5.77
CA VAL A 75 -1.39 1.89 -7.15
C VAL A 75 -1.36 0.36 -7.26
N GLU A 76 -1.92 -0.15 -8.36
CA GLU A 76 -1.99 -1.59 -8.65
C GLU A 76 -2.57 -2.42 -7.49
N ASN A 77 -3.58 -1.86 -6.82
CA ASN A 77 -4.34 -2.48 -5.73
C ASN A 77 -3.53 -2.82 -4.47
N ASN A 78 -2.33 -2.26 -4.29
CA ASN A 78 -1.58 -2.43 -3.04
C ASN A 78 -2.39 -1.81 -1.90
N ARG A 79 -2.55 -2.55 -0.80
CA ARG A 79 -3.43 -2.21 0.32
C ARG A 79 -2.75 -2.59 1.62
N PHE A 80 -2.72 -1.63 2.54
CA PHE A 80 -2.20 -1.81 3.90
C PHE A 80 -3.24 -1.30 4.90
N ARG A 81 -3.62 -2.12 5.88
CA ARG A 81 -4.59 -1.79 6.94
C ARG A 81 -3.90 -1.79 8.29
N GLY A 82 -4.09 -0.73 9.06
CA GLY A 82 -3.47 -0.61 10.38
C GLY A 82 -3.68 0.73 11.05
N GLU A 83 -2.88 0.99 12.08
CA GLU A 83 -2.78 2.26 12.78
C GLU A 83 -1.88 3.21 12.00
N LEU A 84 -2.38 4.40 11.65
CA LEU A 84 -1.56 5.44 11.02
C LEU A 84 -0.76 6.18 12.10
N LEU A 85 0.56 6.06 12.04
CA LEU A 85 1.47 6.64 13.03
C LEU A 85 1.98 8.03 12.64
N SER A 86 1.87 8.41 11.37
CA SER A 86 2.33 9.70 10.88
C SER A 86 1.33 10.83 11.15
N GLU A 87 1.85 11.97 11.58
CA GLU A 87 1.17 13.25 11.41
C GLU A 87 1.27 13.72 9.95
N LEU A 88 0.20 14.30 9.44
CA LEU A 88 0.12 14.80 8.06
C LEU A 88 0.43 16.29 8.06
N ARG A 89 1.43 16.70 7.27
CA ARG A 89 1.70 18.11 6.96
C ARG A 89 1.07 18.40 5.61
N PHE A 90 0.07 19.27 5.60
CA PHE A 90 -0.74 19.54 4.42
C PHE A 90 -0.68 21.02 4.07
N GLU A 91 -0.20 21.35 2.87
CA GLU A 91 -0.14 22.73 2.39
C GLU A 91 -1.48 23.15 1.78
N THR A 92 -2.10 24.16 2.37
CA THR A 92 -3.36 24.74 1.87
C THR A 92 -3.11 26.14 1.32
N GLN A 93 -4.14 26.75 0.71
CA GLN A 93 -4.08 28.15 0.29
C GLN A 93 -3.80 29.14 1.43
N ASN A 94 -4.09 28.75 2.68
CA ASN A 94 -3.90 29.58 3.87
C ASN A 94 -2.59 29.25 4.62
N GLY A 95 -1.75 28.39 4.05
CA GLY A 95 -0.51 27.90 4.67
C GLY A 95 -0.56 26.42 5.04
N VAL A 96 0.51 25.98 5.70
CA VAL A 96 0.67 24.57 6.12
C VAL A 96 -0.09 24.32 7.41
N ILE A 97 -0.91 23.27 7.41
CA ILE A 97 -1.57 22.72 8.60
C ILE A 97 -0.94 21.36 8.94
N THR A 98 -0.94 21.02 10.22
CA THR A 98 -0.56 19.68 10.71
C THR A 98 -1.82 19.01 11.21
N ILE A 99 -2.07 17.78 10.76
CA ILE A 99 -3.24 16.97 11.11
C ILE A 99 -2.75 15.71 11.79
N SER A 100 -3.27 15.45 12.99
CA SER A 100 -3.04 14.18 13.67
C SER A 100 -3.84 13.05 13.00
N SER A 101 -3.42 11.80 13.17
CA SER A 101 -4.18 10.67 12.64
C SER A 101 -5.61 10.64 13.21
N ASP A 102 -5.82 11.05 14.46
CA ASP A 102 -7.13 11.13 15.10
C ASP A 102 -8.08 12.15 14.47
N GLU A 103 -7.58 13.21 13.84
CA GLU A 103 -8.42 14.18 13.14
C GLU A 103 -8.73 13.75 11.71
N LEU A 104 -7.87 12.91 11.12
CA LEU A 104 -8.01 12.44 9.75
C LEU A 104 -9.20 11.49 9.60
N HIS A 105 -10.06 11.80 8.61
CA HIS A 105 -11.05 10.86 8.11
C HIS A 105 -10.59 10.24 6.78
N SER A 106 -10.22 11.06 5.80
CA SER A 106 -9.70 10.57 4.52
C SER A 106 -8.78 11.58 3.83
N LEU A 107 -7.84 11.06 3.05
CA LEU A 107 -7.01 11.83 2.13
C LEU A 107 -7.04 11.13 0.76
N GLU A 108 -7.52 11.82 -0.26
CA GLU A 108 -7.48 11.35 -1.65
C GLU A 108 -6.37 12.09 -2.38
N PHE A 109 -5.42 11.34 -2.94
CA PHE A 109 -4.33 11.91 -3.70
C PHE A 109 -4.79 12.21 -5.11
N ARG A 110 -4.36 13.36 -5.61
CA ARG A 110 -4.65 13.80 -6.98
C ARG A 110 -4.13 12.83 -8.04
N SER A 111 -2.94 12.32 -7.80
CA SER A 111 -2.17 11.55 -8.76
C SER A 111 -1.18 10.68 -8.04
N SER A 112 -0.95 9.48 -8.58
CA SER A 112 -0.03 8.52 -8.01
C SER A 112 0.88 7.98 -9.10
N SER A 113 2.16 7.85 -8.80
CA SER A 113 3.14 7.24 -9.67
C SER A 113 2.89 5.74 -9.78
N ARG A 114 3.20 5.15 -10.95
CA ARG A 114 3.19 3.69 -11.11
C ARG A 114 4.44 3.09 -10.47
N PHE A 115 4.38 1.80 -10.12
CA PHE A 115 5.59 1.07 -9.71
C PHE A 115 6.38 0.64 -10.94
N ASP A 116 7.66 0.98 -10.95
CA ASP A 116 8.61 0.54 -11.99
C ASP A 116 9.27 -0.80 -11.63
N ASN A 117 9.27 -1.20 -10.35
CA ASN A 117 9.98 -2.37 -9.83
C ASN A 117 9.21 -3.06 -8.67
N ASN A 118 9.86 -4.05 -8.04
CA ASN A 118 9.44 -4.72 -6.82
C ASN A 118 8.16 -5.56 -6.89
N LYS A 119 8.06 -6.39 -7.94
CA LYS A 119 6.89 -7.25 -8.22
C LYS A 119 7.23 -8.73 -8.38
N GLN A 120 8.35 -9.20 -7.84
CA GLN A 120 8.73 -10.63 -7.89
C GLN A 120 7.68 -11.54 -7.26
N ALA A 121 6.99 -11.07 -6.22
CA ALA A 121 5.97 -11.83 -5.53
C ALA A 121 4.71 -11.00 -5.27
N SER A 122 3.57 -11.68 -5.23
CA SER A 122 2.28 -11.16 -4.79
C SER A 122 1.96 -11.73 -3.42
N ILE A 123 1.81 -10.88 -2.40
CA ILE A 123 1.61 -11.30 -1.01
C ILE A 123 0.21 -10.89 -0.56
N THR A 124 -0.50 -11.82 0.05
CA THR A 124 -1.76 -11.61 0.76
C THR A 124 -1.59 -12.05 2.21
N THR A 125 -1.98 -11.21 3.14
CA THR A 125 -1.95 -11.50 4.58
C THR A 125 -3.34 -11.92 5.08
N LYS A 126 -3.40 -12.51 6.28
CA LYS A 126 -4.66 -12.96 6.91
C LYS A 126 -5.64 -11.81 7.16
N ASN A 127 -5.15 -10.59 7.36
CA ASN A 127 -5.98 -9.38 7.47
C ASN A 127 -6.53 -8.87 6.11
N ARG A 128 -6.27 -9.60 5.02
CA ARG A 128 -6.65 -9.32 3.64
C ARG A 128 -5.96 -8.11 3.00
N ASP A 129 -4.84 -7.67 3.57
CA ASP A 129 -3.93 -6.80 2.84
C ASP A 129 -3.29 -7.54 1.67
N PHE A 130 -2.97 -6.78 0.64
CA PHE A 130 -2.39 -7.26 -0.59
C PHE A 130 -1.30 -6.31 -1.02
N PHE A 131 -0.13 -6.82 -1.37
CA PHE A 131 0.92 -6.01 -1.94
C PHE A 131 1.86 -6.82 -2.82
N PHE A 132 2.46 -6.15 -3.80
CA PHE A 132 3.58 -6.69 -4.54
C PHE A 132 4.87 -6.42 -3.77
N ALA A 133 5.82 -7.36 -3.84
CA ALA A 133 7.12 -7.19 -3.23
C ALA A 133 8.22 -7.96 -3.97
N ASN A 134 9.47 -7.56 -3.73
CA ASN A 134 10.61 -8.44 -3.90
C ASN A 134 10.91 -9.19 -2.60
N LEU A 135 11.42 -10.40 -2.73
CA LEU A 135 11.88 -11.22 -1.62
C LEU A 135 13.36 -10.94 -1.39
N MET A 136 13.74 -10.54 -0.18
CA MET A 136 15.14 -10.20 0.13
C MET A 136 15.97 -11.43 0.53
N SER A 137 15.35 -12.61 0.61
CA SER A 137 16.01 -13.90 0.80
C SER A 137 15.76 -14.81 -0.39
N ASP A 138 16.70 -15.71 -0.66
CA ASP A 138 16.60 -16.68 -1.76
C ASP A 138 15.76 -17.92 -1.40
N SER A 139 15.45 -18.10 -0.12
CA SER A 139 14.76 -19.29 0.38
C SER A 139 13.88 -19.00 1.59
N ILE A 140 13.00 -19.96 1.88
CA ILE A 140 12.18 -20.05 3.08
C ILE A 140 12.51 -21.35 3.84
N SER A 141 12.60 -21.25 5.17
CA SER A 141 12.88 -22.38 6.04
C SER A 141 11.60 -23.00 6.59
N ILE A 142 11.48 -24.32 6.49
CA ILE A 142 10.33 -25.08 6.95
C ILE A 142 10.73 -26.15 7.97
N GLN A 143 9.82 -26.46 8.88
CA GLN A 143 10.00 -27.55 9.82
C GLN A 143 9.87 -28.90 9.10
N THR A 144 10.67 -29.88 9.52
CA THR A 144 10.58 -31.25 9.01
C THR A 144 10.39 -32.23 10.16
N ALA A 145 9.76 -33.37 9.86
CA ALA A 145 9.61 -34.47 10.83
C ALA A 145 10.96 -35.04 11.32
N LEU A 146 12.07 -34.76 10.62
CA LEU A 146 13.42 -35.21 10.96
C LEU A 146 14.14 -34.26 11.93
N GLY A 147 13.49 -33.18 12.38
CA GLY A 147 13.99 -32.26 13.42
C GLY A 147 14.92 -31.15 12.91
N SER A 148 15.56 -31.33 11.75
CA SER A 148 16.34 -30.27 11.11
C SER A 148 15.46 -29.46 10.13
N PRO A 149 15.51 -28.11 10.15
CA PRO A 149 14.82 -27.30 9.16
C PRO A 149 15.31 -27.59 7.74
N LEU A 150 14.39 -27.51 6.77
CA LEU A 150 14.70 -27.58 5.35
C LEU A 150 14.53 -26.20 4.73
N ASN A 151 15.53 -25.73 3.99
CA ASN A 151 15.42 -24.50 3.22
C ASN A 151 14.96 -24.81 1.80
N VAL A 152 13.83 -24.21 1.40
CA VAL A 152 13.26 -24.33 0.05
C VAL A 152 13.53 -23.03 -0.69
N ASN A 153 14.26 -23.10 -1.81
CA ASN A 153 14.59 -21.94 -2.62
C ASN A 153 13.33 -21.39 -3.32
N PHE A 154 13.14 -20.06 -3.31
CA PHE A 154 11.98 -19.41 -3.93
C PHE A 154 11.91 -19.62 -5.44
N ASN A 155 13.04 -19.81 -6.12
CA ASN A 155 13.06 -20.16 -7.54
C ASN A 155 12.41 -21.53 -7.83
N ASN A 156 12.23 -22.37 -6.81
CA ASN A 156 11.56 -23.66 -6.94
C ASN A 156 10.13 -23.63 -6.36
N ILE A 157 9.63 -22.46 -5.97
CA ILE A 157 8.30 -22.29 -5.37
C ILE A 157 7.40 -21.55 -6.35
N ILE A 158 6.20 -22.08 -6.58
CA ILE A 158 5.13 -21.40 -7.33
C ILE A 158 4.31 -20.54 -6.38
N SER A 159 3.92 -21.13 -5.24
CA SER A 159 3.15 -20.42 -4.22
C SER A 159 3.29 -21.04 -2.84
N ILE A 160 2.98 -20.26 -1.82
CA ILE A 160 2.79 -20.70 -0.45
C ILE A 160 1.40 -20.27 -0.02
N GLU A 161 0.58 -21.17 0.50
CA GLU A 161 -0.80 -20.89 0.92
C GLU A 161 -1.08 -21.48 2.30
N TYR A 162 -1.67 -20.68 3.17
CA TYR A 162 -2.10 -21.14 4.49
C TYR A 162 -3.39 -21.95 4.38
N LEU A 163 -3.37 -23.17 4.91
CA LEU A 163 -4.51 -24.08 4.98
C LEU A 163 -5.14 -23.96 6.38
N GLU A 164 -6.25 -23.22 6.49
CA GLU A 164 -6.91 -22.96 7.78
C GLU A 164 -7.33 -24.24 8.51
N ASP A 165 -7.85 -25.24 7.78
CA ASP A 165 -8.33 -26.51 8.37
C ASP A 165 -7.21 -27.37 8.97
N GLU A 166 -5.97 -27.20 8.50
CA GLU A 166 -4.82 -28.00 8.90
C GLU A 166 -3.82 -27.20 9.75
N GLU A 167 -4.00 -25.88 9.85
CA GLU A 167 -3.06 -24.92 10.45
C GLU A 167 -1.62 -25.01 9.88
N LEU A 168 -1.47 -25.49 8.65
CA LEU A 168 -0.20 -25.65 7.94
C LEU A 168 -0.12 -24.78 6.69
N TYR A 169 1.08 -24.64 6.12
CA TYR A 169 1.28 -24.02 4.82
C TYR A 169 1.49 -25.09 3.75
N LEU A 170 0.74 -24.98 2.65
CA LEU A 170 0.96 -25.70 1.41
C LEU A 170 1.97 -24.92 0.56
N ILE A 171 3.11 -25.55 0.28
CA ILE A 171 4.18 -25.00 -0.55
C ILE A 171 4.14 -25.75 -1.87
N ASN A 172 3.58 -25.08 -2.87
CA ASN A 172 3.50 -25.58 -4.24
C ASN A 172 4.83 -25.35 -4.94
N ARG A 173 5.41 -26.40 -5.50
CA ARG A 173 6.78 -26.36 -6.05
C ARG A 173 6.82 -26.60 -7.54
N GLU A 174 7.83 -26.01 -8.18
CA GLU A 174 8.10 -26.29 -9.58
C GLU A 174 8.78 -27.67 -9.72
N ASN A 175 8.23 -28.54 -10.57
CA ASN A 175 8.79 -29.85 -10.90
C ASN A 175 9.06 -30.77 -9.69
N ALA A 176 8.34 -30.59 -8.58
CA ALA A 176 8.45 -31.41 -7.38
C ALA A 176 7.09 -31.54 -6.70
N GLU A 177 6.94 -32.53 -5.80
CA GLU A 177 5.72 -32.69 -5.02
C GLU A 177 5.48 -31.51 -4.08
N ASP A 178 4.24 -31.19 -3.76
CA ASP A 178 3.96 -30.12 -2.80
C ASP A 178 4.34 -30.53 -1.37
N ILE A 179 4.71 -29.55 -0.54
CA ILE A 179 5.03 -29.79 0.87
C ILE A 179 3.98 -29.11 1.74
N LYS A 180 3.45 -29.85 2.73
CA LYS A 180 2.71 -29.26 3.83
C LYS A 180 3.62 -29.15 5.05
N ALA A 181 3.84 -27.94 5.55
CA ALA A 181 4.72 -27.71 6.69
C ALA A 181 4.41 -26.41 7.42
N GLU A 182 4.94 -26.29 8.64
CA GLU A 182 5.11 -25.01 9.32
C GLU A 182 6.43 -24.35 8.89
N PHE A 183 6.51 -23.03 9.06
CA PHE A 183 7.79 -22.34 8.92
C PHE A 183 8.70 -22.62 10.12
N ALA A 184 9.99 -22.78 9.85
CA ALA A 184 11.03 -22.85 10.88
C ALA A 184 11.58 -21.45 11.23
N GLN A 185 11.24 -20.44 10.43
CA GLN A 185 11.57 -19.04 10.67
C GLN A 185 10.30 -18.23 10.97
N GLU A 186 10.42 -17.18 11.76
CA GLU A 186 9.27 -16.36 12.17
C GLU A 186 8.94 -15.25 11.15
N LYS A 187 9.94 -14.80 10.41
CA LYS A 187 9.86 -13.58 9.61
C LYS A 187 10.43 -13.78 8.21
N LEU A 188 9.91 -13.00 7.26
CA LEU A 188 10.40 -12.90 5.89
C LEU A 188 10.72 -11.44 5.57
N ILE A 189 11.93 -11.16 5.08
CA ILE A 189 12.32 -9.79 4.72
C ILE A 189 11.83 -9.53 3.30
N VAL A 190 11.01 -8.50 3.13
CA VAL A 190 10.39 -8.14 1.84
C VAL A 190 10.60 -6.67 1.52
N TRP A 191 10.72 -6.36 0.24
CA TRP A 191 10.71 -4.98 -0.26
C TRP A 191 9.40 -4.72 -1.02
N PRO A 192 8.39 -4.12 -0.39
CA PRO A 192 7.10 -3.85 -1.04
C PRO A 192 7.26 -2.81 -2.16
N ALA A 193 6.41 -2.92 -3.18
CA ALA A 193 6.42 -1.99 -4.32
C ALA A 193 6.14 -0.54 -3.91
N ALA A 194 5.28 -0.34 -2.90
CA ALA A 194 4.87 0.98 -2.44
C ALA A 194 5.67 1.53 -1.25
N GLY A 195 6.68 0.82 -0.75
CA GLY A 195 7.27 1.16 0.54
C GLY A 195 8.73 0.74 0.72
N GLU A 196 9.20 0.94 1.93
CA GLU A 196 10.54 0.55 2.36
C GLU A 196 10.56 -0.92 2.79
N ILE A 197 11.76 -1.50 2.81
CA ILE A 197 12.00 -2.89 3.26
C ILE A 197 11.48 -3.07 4.68
N PHE A 198 10.78 -4.17 4.93
CA PHE A 198 10.31 -4.54 6.27
C PHE A 198 10.37 -6.06 6.49
N GLU A 199 10.24 -6.47 7.75
CA GLU A 199 10.14 -7.87 8.16
C GLU A 199 8.66 -8.26 8.29
N LEU A 200 8.18 -9.12 7.41
CA LEU A 200 6.83 -9.69 7.46
C LEU A 200 6.79 -10.84 8.47
N GLU A 201 5.96 -10.76 9.50
CA GLU A 201 5.68 -11.89 10.39
C GLU A 201 4.91 -13.00 9.65
N LEU A 202 5.55 -14.14 9.44
CA LEU A 202 5.03 -15.24 8.61
C LEU A 202 3.75 -15.86 9.15
N LYS A 203 3.50 -15.78 10.45
CA LYS A 203 2.22 -16.24 11.05
C LYS A 203 0.99 -15.50 10.49
N HIS A 204 1.19 -14.30 9.94
CA HIS A 204 0.15 -13.49 9.29
C HIS A 204 0.06 -13.71 7.77
N LEU A 205 0.93 -14.54 7.18
CA LEU A 205 0.85 -14.86 5.76
C LEU A 205 -0.41 -15.67 5.48
N GLN A 206 -1.20 -15.25 4.49
CA GLN A 206 -2.28 -16.06 3.94
C GLN A 206 -1.82 -16.73 2.66
N ARG A 207 -1.20 -15.97 1.76
CA ARG A 207 -0.75 -16.47 0.46
C ARG A 207 0.43 -15.67 -0.08
N LEU A 208 1.39 -16.35 -0.67
CA LEU A 208 2.49 -15.79 -1.44
C LEU A 208 2.51 -16.48 -2.80
N VAL A 209 2.58 -15.72 -3.89
CA VAL A 209 2.71 -16.25 -5.26
C VAL A 209 3.94 -15.64 -5.89
N ILE A 210 4.80 -16.47 -6.49
CA ILE A 210 5.95 -16.00 -7.29
C ILE A 210 5.46 -15.65 -8.70
N ASN A 211 5.85 -14.47 -9.19
CA ASN A 211 5.43 -13.91 -10.49
C ASN A 211 6.47 -14.12 -11.60
#